data_AF-A0A9E5I708-F1
#
_entry.id   AF-A0A9E5I708-F1
#
_cell.length_a   1.000
_cell.length_b   1.000
_cell.length_c   1.000
_cell.angle_alpha   90.00
_cell.angle_beta   90.00
_cell.angle_gamma   90.00
#
_symmetry.space_group_name_H-M   'P 1'
#
loop_
_entity.id
_entity.type
_entity.pdbx_description
1 polymer ?
#
loop_
_entity_poly.entity_id
_entity_poly.type
_entity_poly.pdbx_seq_one_letter_code
_entity_poly.pdbx_strand_id
1 'polypeptide(L)'
;MEDEKYEGRVGEILEIRPYLTLEMETAEANYDLGSGPQILDTTVRAEGSPATLSAANVRIEDGFVAGDVLALTNPPAGITASWSAAGGLLRLSGTASVADYQTALRRVTFTTTSTNTNNRVINMTLGSAVAHAGHAYEYVSQTLTWPDARTIAKGRSLYLENGYLANITSAQENAFV
;
A
#
# COMPACT_ATOMS: atom_id res chain seq x y z
N MET A 1 40.05 -20.81 41.71
CA MET A 1 40.80 -20.03 40.71
C MET A 1 41.22 -21.02 39.64
N GLU A 2 40.43 -21.09 38.58
CA GLU A 2 40.91 -21.45 37.25
C GLU A 2 39.93 -20.77 36.28
N ASP A 3 40.47 -19.78 35.60
CA ASP A 3 39.89 -19.01 34.52
C ASP A 3 39.78 -19.87 33.24
N GLU A 4 39.07 -19.31 32.26
CA GLU A 4 38.90 -19.75 30.87
C GLU A 4 37.73 -20.75 30.67
N LYS A 5 36.69 -20.41 29.91
CA LYS A 5 36.78 -19.97 28.52
C LYS A 5 35.51 -19.22 28.12
N TYR A 6 35.66 -17.93 27.80
CA TYR A 6 34.69 -17.18 26.99
C TYR A 6 34.67 -17.82 25.59
N GLU A 7 33.72 -18.71 25.31
CA GLU A 7 33.41 -19.09 23.93
C GLU A 7 32.53 -18.02 23.32
N GLY A 8 33.16 -17.15 22.52
CA GLY A 8 32.47 -16.16 21.72
C GLY A 8 31.43 -16.83 20.83
N ARG A 9 30.16 -16.41 20.99
CA ARG A 9 29.13 -16.73 19.99
C ARG A 9 29.50 -16.02 18.70
N VAL A 10 29.91 -16.83 17.73
CA VAL A 10 30.18 -16.41 16.35
C VAL A 10 28.86 -15.93 15.74
N GLY A 11 28.80 -14.63 15.38
CA GLY A 11 27.78 -14.02 14.52
C GLY A 11 26.33 -14.14 14.99
N GLU A 12 25.80 -13.11 15.65
CA GLU A 12 24.34 -12.91 15.61
C GLU A 12 23.93 -12.74 14.15
N ILE A 13 23.12 -13.65 13.62
CA ILE A 13 22.41 -13.42 12.37
C ILE A 13 21.48 -12.24 12.64
N LEU A 14 21.90 -11.04 12.23
CA LEU A 14 21.02 -9.88 12.24
C LEU A 14 19.95 -10.11 11.18
N GLU A 15 18.78 -10.57 11.61
CA GLU A 15 17.58 -10.63 10.78
C GLU A 15 17.14 -9.19 10.49
N ILE A 16 17.65 -8.59 9.41
CA ILE A 16 17.11 -7.32 8.91
C ILE A 16 15.79 -7.64 8.23
N ARG A 17 14.69 -7.33 8.92
CA ARG A 17 13.37 -7.45 8.31
C ARG A 17 13.18 -6.36 7.26
N PRO A 18 12.64 -6.69 6.08
CA PRO A 18 12.20 -5.66 5.15
C PRO A 18 11.16 -4.80 5.88
N TYR A 19 11.30 -3.49 5.72
CA TYR A 19 10.37 -2.52 6.28
C TYR A 19 10.01 -1.53 5.20
N LEU A 20 8.81 -1.00 5.27
CA LEU A 20 8.30 -0.01 4.35
C LEU A 20 7.58 0.99 5.22
N THR A 21 7.76 2.29 4.97
CA THR A 21 7.02 3.38 5.59
C THR A 21 6.34 4.17 4.49
N LEU A 22 5.12 4.62 4.75
CA LEU A 22 4.43 5.57 3.91
C LEU A 22 3.84 6.64 4.83
N GLU A 23 4.40 7.83 4.76
CA GLU A 23 3.90 8.99 5.47
C GLU A 23 3.08 9.82 4.49
N MET A 24 1.84 10.11 4.87
CA MET A 24 0.94 11.01 4.16
C MET A 24 0.55 12.12 5.11
N GLU A 25 0.40 13.34 4.61
CA GLU A 25 -0.21 14.40 5.39
C GLU A 25 -1.73 14.25 5.25
N THR A 26 -2.46 14.17 6.37
CA THR A 26 -3.92 14.18 6.33
C THR A 26 -4.37 15.58 5.90
N ALA A 27 -4.52 15.77 4.59
CA ALA A 27 -4.98 17.01 4.00
C ALA A 27 -6.41 16.85 3.49
N GLU A 28 -7.29 17.78 3.88
CA GLU A 28 -8.56 17.95 3.21
C GLU A 28 -8.32 18.73 1.90
N ALA A 29 -8.42 18.06 0.77
CA ALA A 29 -8.39 18.70 -0.54
C ALA A 29 -9.82 18.96 -1.01
N ASN A 30 -10.14 20.23 -1.29
CA ASN A 30 -11.41 20.57 -1.93
C ASN A 30 -11.32 20.29 -3.43
N TYR A 31 -12.34 19.61 -3.97
CA TYR A 31 -12.48 19.38 -5.40
C TYR A 31 -13.63 20.23 -5.94
N ASP A 32 -13.34 21.10 -6.90
CA ASP A 32 -14.36 21.89 -7.58
C ASP A 32 -15.03 21.06 -8.68
N LEU A 33 -16.36 20.99 -8.70
CA LEU A 33 -17.09 20.28 -9.76
C LEU A 33 -16.77 20.87 -11.14
N GLY A 34 -16.39 20.01 -12.08
CA GLY A 34 -15.95 20.42 -13.41
C GLY A 34 -14.51 20.94 -13.49
N SER A 35 -13.76 20.93 -12.39
CA SER A 35 -12.31 21.12 -12.43
C SER A 35 -11.63 19.96 -13.16
N GLY A 36 -10.46 20.24 -13.76
CA GLY A 36 -9.61 19.20 -14.31
C GLY A 36 -9.01 18.30 -13.21
N PRO A 37 -8.17 17.32 -13.58
CA PRO A 37 -7.53 16.41 -12.63
C PRO A 37 -6.80 17.14 -11.49
N GLN A 38 -7.11 16.77 -10.25
CA GLN A 38 -6.49 17.32 -9.04
C GLN A 38 -5.50 16.32 -8.46
N ILE A 39 -4.29 16.76 -8.13
CA ILE A 39 -3.30 15.91 -7.44
C ILE A 39 -3.77 15.64 -6.02
N LEU A 40 -3.65 14.38 -5.58
CA LEU A 40 -4.11 13.96 -4.25
C LEU A 40 -3.24 14.52 -3.12
N ASP A 41 -1.94 14.23 -3.19
CA ASP A 41 -1.00 14.61 -2.14
C ASP A 41 0.40 14.74 -2.75
N THR A 42 1.01 15.92 -2.64
CA THR A 42 2.36 16.19 -3.14
C THR A 42 3.46 15.94 -2.10
N THR A 43 3.09 15.73 -0.83
CA THR A 43 4.01 15.62 0.30
C THR A 43 4.36 14.17 0.65
N VAL A 44 3.54 13.19 0.22
CA VAL A 44 3.75 11.72 0.40
C VAL A 44 5.22 11.32 0.49
N ARG A 45 5.65 10.69 1.57
CA ARG A 45 7.03 10.19 1.74
C ARG A 45 7.03 8.68 1.87
N ALA A 46 7.87 8.02 1.08
CA ALA A 46 8.00 6.57 1.06
C ALA A 46 9.46 6.19 1.29
N GLU A 47 9.71 5.35 2.29
CA GLU A 47 11.05 4.85 2.60
C GLU A 47 10.96 3.36 2.93
N GLY A 48 12.05 2.62 2.76
CA GLY A 48 12.03 1.20 3.09
C GLY A 48 13.10 0.34 2.44
N SER A 49 13.12 -0.92 2.85
CA SER A 49 13.84 -2.03 2.26
C SER A 49 12.87 -3.19 1.98
N PRO A 50 12.96 -3.88 0.82
CA PRO A 50 14.00 -3.75 -0.22
C PRO A 50 13.93 -2.41 -0.97
N ALA A 51 15.05 -2.00 -1.58
CA ALA A 51 15.16 -0.72 -2.30
C ALA A 51 14.27 -0.63 -3.56
N THR A 52 13.69 -1.75 -3.98
CA THR A 52 12.78 -1.86 -5.12
C THR A 52 11.45 -2.46 -4.70
N LEU A 53 10.37 -1.92 -5.25
CA LEU A 53 9.01 -2.45 -5.10
C LEU A 53 8.51 -3.01 -6.43
N SER A 54 7.47 -3.84 -6.36
CA SER A 54 6.76 -4.38 -7.51
C SER A 54 5.34 -3.81 -7.67
N ALA A 55 4.84 -3.13 -6.64
CA ALA A 55 3.49 -2.59 -6.62
C ALA A 55 3.33 -1.43 -5.62
N ALA A 56 2.28 -0.63 -5.86
CA ALA A 56 1.66 0.28 -4.90
C ALA A 56 0.18 0.42 -5.29
N ASN A 57 -0.67 0.83 -4.37
CA ASN A 57 -2.10 1.00 -4.64
C ASN A 57 -2.60 2.35 -4.12
N VAL A 58 -3.58 2.93 -4.83
CA VAL A 58 -4.35 4.09 -4.36
C VAL A 58 -5.83 3.76 -4.47
N ARG A 59 -6.57 3.89 -3.38
CA ARG A 59 -7.96 3.44 -3.29
C ARG A 59 -8.86 4.54 -2.74
N ILE A 60 -10.01 4.73 -3.37
CA ILE A 60 -11.15 5.43 -2.78
C ILE A 60 -11.84 4.44 -1.84
N GLU A 61 -11.52 4.55 -0.55
CA GLU A 61 -11.95 3.61 0.48
C GLU A 61 -13.38 3.84 0.93
N ASP A 62 -13.80 5.11 1.01
CA ASP A 62 -15.15 5.50 1.37
C ASP A 62 -15.68 6.62 0.47
N GLY A 63 -16.99 6.64 0.30
CA GLY A 63 -17.72 7.62 -0.49
C GLY A 63 -17.61 7.43 -2.01
N PHE A 64 -16.95 6.38 -2.51
CA PHE A 64 -16.83 6.12 -3.95
C PHE A 64 -18.19 6.15 -4.67
N VAL A 65 -18.27 6.87 -5.78
CA VAL A 65 -19.44 6.91 -6.65
C VAL A 65 -19.05 6.71 -8.11
N ALA A 66 -20.02 6.24 -8.91
CA ALA A 66 -19.85 6.13 -10.35
C ALA A 66 -19.46 7.50 -10.95
N GLY A 67 -18.40 7.50 -11.76
CA GLY A 67 -17.82 8.72 -12.33
C GLY A 67 -16.54 9.18 -11.64
N ASP A 68 -16.23 8.67 -10.44
CA ASP A 68 -14.93 8.89 -9.81
C ASP A 68 -13.83 8.09 -10.53
N VAL A 69 -12.68 8.70 -10.72
CA VAL A 69 -11.51 8.11 -11.36
C VAL A 69 -10.23 8.56 -10.67
N LEU A 70 -9.37 7.59 -10.36
CA LEU A 70 -7.98 7.84 -10.03
C LEU A 70 -7.10 7.52 -11.23
N ALA A 71 -6.13 8.38 -11.51
CA ALA A 71 -5.25 8.22 -12.67
C ALA A 71 -3.80 8.60 -12.34
N LEU A 72 -2.87 7.95 -13.04
CA LEU A 72 -1.47 8.36 -13.12
C LEU A 72 -1.08 8.43 -14.60
N THR A 73 -0.86 9.65 -15.09
CA THR A 73 -0.38 9.85 -16.47
C THR A 73 1.14 9.93 -16.47
N ASN A 74 1.78 9.36 -17.50
CA ASN A 74 3.24 9.34 -17.64
C ASN A 74 3.97 8.82 -16.38
N PRO A 75 3.71 7.57 -15.97
CA PRO A 75 4.37 6.99 -14.81
C PRO A 75 5.90 6.96 -14.98
N PRO A 76 6.67 6.97 -13.87
CA PRO A 76 8.11 6.70 -13.91
C PRO A 76 8.42 5.40 -14.66
N ALA A 77 9.62 5.30 -15.25
CA ALA A 77 10.01 4.13 -16.02
C ALA A 77 9.93 2.85 -15.17
N GLY A 78 9.39 1.78 -15.76
CA GLY A 78 9.19 0.51 -15.07
C GLY A 78 7.91 0.44 -14.23
N ILE A 79 7.14 1.54 -14.09
CA ILE A 79 5.83 1.55 -13.43
C ILE A 79 4.72 1.66 -14.47
N THR A 80 3.66 0.88 -14.28
CA THR A 80 2.40 0.92 -15.04
C THR A 80 1.25 1.18 -14.09
N ALA A 81 0.19 1.85 -14.57
CA ALA A 81 -0.98 2.20 -13.77
C ALA A 81 -2.26 1.63 -14.40
N SER A 82 -3.13 1.01 -13.58
CA SER A 82 -4.39 0.42 -14.03
C SER A 82 -5.52 0.77 -13.07
N TRP A 83 -6.53 1.48 -13.57
CA TRP A 83 -7.73 1.85 -12.81
C TRP A 83 -8.81 0.76 -12.88
N SER A 84 -9.43 0.45 -11.73
CA SER A 84 -10.60 -0.42 -11.62
C SER A 84 -11.74 0.31 -10.93
N ALA A 85 -12.76 0.68 -11.70
CA ALA A 85 -13.96 1.34 -11.17
C ALA A 85 -14.78 0.43 -10.25
N ALA A 86 -14.72 -0.90 -10.42
CA ALA A 86 -15.45 -1.84 -9.56
C ALA A 86 -14.93 -1.85 -8.12
N GLY A 87 -13.65 -1.51 -7.91
CA GLY A 87 -13.02 -1.50 -6.59
C GLY A 87 -12.59 -0.12 -6.10
N GLY A 88 -12.86 0.95 -6.87
CA GLY A 88 -12.33 2.29 -6.60
C GLY A 88 -10.80 2.30 -6.49
N LEU A 89 -10.11 1.43 -7.24
CA LEU A 89 -8.70 1.07 -7.02
C LEU A 89 -7.83 1.38 -8.24
N LEU A 90 -6.81 2.21 -8.04
CA LEU A 90 -5.70 2.40 -8.96
C LEU A 90 -4.53 1.53 -8.52
N ARG A 91 -4.19 0.53 -9.34
CA ARG A 91 -3.04 -0.35 -9.12
C ARG A 91 -1.83 0.16 -9.89
N LEU A 92 -0.73 0.39 -9.19
CA LEU A 92 0.58 0.65 -9.78
C LEU A 92 1.40 -0.64 -9.74
N SER A 93 1.99 -1.04 -10.86
CA SER A 93 2.72 -2.31 -10.99
C SER A 93 4.00 -2.20 -11.81
N GLY A 94 4.98 -3.02 -11.45
CA GLY A 94 6.27 -3.13 -12.14
C GLY A 94 7.45 -2.94 -11.20
N THR A 95 8.65 -3.37 -11.60
CA THR A 95 9.82 -3.31 -10.73
C THR A 95 10.50 -1.94 -10.85
N ALA A 96 10.44 -1.15 -9.78
CA ALA A 96 11.05 0.19 -9.72
C ALA A 96 11.51 0.52 -8.29
N SER A 97 12.29 1.59 -8.12
CA SER A 97 12.79 1.98 -6.80
C SER A 97 11.68 2.51 -5.88
N VAL A 98 11.88 2.50 -4.56
CA VAL A 98 10.95 3.14 -3.60
C VAL A 98 10.76 4.63 -3.95
N ALA A 99 11.83 5.32 -4.38
CA ALA A 99 11.78 6.73 -4.78
C ALA A 99 10.95 6.97 -6.05
N ASP A 100 10.99 6.05 -7.02
CA ASP A 100 10.14 6.11 -8.21
C ASP A 100 8.67 5.92 -7.83
N TYR A 101 8.38 4.98 -6.93
CA TYR A 101 7.03 4.79 -6.41
C TYR A 101 6.53 6.00 -5.61
N GLN A 102 7.37 6.64 -4.80
CA GLN A 102 7.04 7.92 -4.16
C GLN A 102 6.66 8.98 -5.19
N THR A 103 7.48 9.11 -6.24
CA THR A 103 7.24 10.08 -7.33
C THR A 103 5.94 9.79 -8.08
N ALA A 104 5.63 8.51 -8.28
CA ALA A 104 4.38 8.07 -8.88
C ALA A 104 3.17 8.43 -8.00
N LEU A 105 3.20 8.11 -6.71
CA LEU A 105 2.12 8.41 -5.76
C LEU A 105 1.84 9.92 -5.66
N ARG A 106 2.88 10.75 -5.63
CA ARG A 106 2.76 12.22 -5.62
C ARG A 106 2.14 12.83 -6.88
N ARG A 107 1.97 12.03 -7.93
CA ARG A 107 1.40 12.43 -9.22
C ARG A 107 0.04 11.79 -9.50
N VAL A 108 -0.47 10.98 -8.58
CA VAL A 108 -1.82 10.41 -8.73
C VAL A 108 -2.84 11.55 -8.62
N THR A 109 -3.76 11.56 -9.57
CA THR A 109 -4.82 12.56 -9.65
C THR A 109 -6.18 11.92 -9.44
N PHE A 110 -7.11 12.69 -8.87
CA PHE A 110 -8.52 12.39 -8.81
C PHE A 110 -9.32 13.28 -9.78
N THR A 111 -10.34 12.69 -10.38
CA THR A 111 -11.40 13.39 -11.13
C THR A 111 -12.74 12.75 -10.81
N THR A 112 -13.82 13.52 -10.91
CA THR A 112 -15.18 12.98 -10.87
C THR A 112 -16.10 13.67 -11.87
N THR A 113 -16.98 12.90 -12.49
CA THR A 113 -18.13 13.42 -13.27
C THR A 113 -19.43 13.44 -12.45
N SER A 114 -19.39 12.98 -11.20
CA SER A 114 -20.54 12.98 -10.30
C SER A 114 -20.77 14.38 -9.72
N THR A 115 -22.03 14.74 -9.51
CA THR A 115 -22.41 15.96 -8.77
C THR A 115 -22.52 15.71 -7.26
N ASN A 116 -22.16 14.52 -6.78
CA ASN A 116 -22.21 14.17 -5.37
C ASN A 116 -21.07 14.86 -4.60
N THR A 117 -21.45 15.70 -3.64
CA THR A 117 -20.55 16.52 -2.82
C THR A 117 -20.08 15.85 -1.52
N ASN A 118 -20.43 14.59 -1.29
CA ASN A 118 -19.91 13.84 -0.13
C ASN A 118 -18.39 13.73 -0.23
N ASN A 119 -17.72 13.56 0.91
CA ASN A 119 -16.28 13.36 0.94
C ASN A 119 -15.89 12.02 0.27
N ARG A 120 -14.66 11.97 -0.25
CA ARG A 120 -13.98 10.73 -0.66
C ARG A 120 -12.83 10.51 0.29
N VAL A 121 -12.79 9.33 0.91
CA VAL A 121 -11.63 8.94 1.72
C VAL A 121 -10.70 8.16 0.82
N ILE A 122 -9.47 8.64 0.63
CA ILE A 122 -8.50 8.03 -0.28
C ILE A 122 -7.28 7.58 0.52
N ASN A 123 -6.92 6.31 0.36
CA ASN A 123 -5.76 5.71 1.01
C ASN A 123 -4.75 5.20 -0.02
N MET A 124 -3.48 5.24 0.36
CA MET A 124 -2.37 4.74 -0.44
C MET A 124 -1.64 3.63 0.31
N THR A 125 -1.14 2.64 -0.43
CA THR A 125 -0.27 1.60 0.11
C THR A 125 0.92 1.35 -0.80
N LEU A 126 2.06 0.99 -0.19
CA LEU A 126 3.21 0.47 -0.91
C LEU A 126 3.19 -1.07 -0.88
N GLY A 127 3.70 -1.69 -1.94
CA GLY A 127 3.63 -3.13 -2.12
C GLY A 127 2.28 -3.60 -2.70
N SER A 128 2.07 -4.92 -2.66
CA SER A 128 0.89 -5.59 -3.22
C SER A 128 -0.36 -5.49 -2.33
N ALA A 129 -0.19 -5.11 -1.07
CA ALA A 129 -1.30 -4.98 -0.14
C ALA A 129 -2.21 -3.79 -0.49
N VAL A 130 -3.51 -3.91 -0.24
CA VAL A 130 -4.55 -2.91 -0.49
C VAL A 130 -5.13 -2.45 0.84
N ALA A 131 -5.26 -1.14 1.06
CA ALA A 131 -5.85 -0.58 2.28
C ALA A 131 -7.37 -0.77 2.34
N HIS A 132 -7.87 -1.10 3.52
CA HIS A 132 -9.28 -1.08 3.88
C HIS A 132 -9.47 -0.99 5.40
N ALA A 133 -10.30 -0.06 5.86
CA ALA A 133 -10.71 0.14 7.25
C ALA A 133 -9.53 0.20 8.24
N GLY A 134 -8.43 0.87 7.85
CA GLY A 134 -7.20 0.97 8.66
C GLY A 134 -6.31 -0.28 8.66
N HIS A 135 -6.66 -1.31 7.89
CA HIS A 135 -5.82 -2.50 7.66
C HIS A 135 -5.30 -2.54 6.22
N ALA A 136 -4.28 -3.35 5.98
CA ALA A 136 -3.77 -3.64 4.64
C ALA A 136 -3.88 -5.14 4.34
N TYR A 137 -4.48 -5.49 3.21
CA TYR A 137 -4.78 -6.87 2.83
C TYR A 137 -4.03 -7.24 1.56
N GLU A 138 -3.39 -8.41 1.56
CA GLU A 138 -2.70 -8.93 0.39
C GLU A 138 -3.25 -10.31 0.03
N TYR A 139 -3.73 -10.44 -1.21
CA TYR A 139 -4.11 -11.74 -1.75
C TYR A 139 -2.87 -12.52 -2.19
N VAL A 140 -2.69 -13.72 -1.65
CA VAL A 140 -1.61 -14.63 -2.01
C VAL A 140 -2.19 -15.81 -2.79
N SER A 141 -1.96 -15.85 -4.10
CA SER A 141 -2.53 -16.86 -5.01
C SER A 141 -1.82 -18.23 -4.96
N GLN A 142 -1.10 -18.54 -3.87
CA GLN A 142 -0.35 -19.79 -3.71
C GLN A 142 -1.15 -20.81 -2.92
N THR A 143 -1.05 -22.09 -3.28
CA THR A 143 -1.59 -23.18 -2.46
C THR A 143 -0.62 -23.49 -1.34
N LEU A 144 -1.02 -23.19 -0.10
CA LEU A 144 -0.22 -23.38 1.10
C LEU A 144 -1.02 -24.18 2.14
N THR A 145 -0.34 -24.92 3.01
CA THR A 145 -0.98 -25.42 4.22
C THR A 145 -1.25 -24.24 5.16
N TRP A 146 -2.22 -24.38 6.07
CA TRP A 146 -2.51 -23.31 7.03
C TRP A 146 -1.29 -22.93 7.91
N PRO A 147 -0.49 -23.89 8.45
CA PRO A 147 0.74 -23.57 9.16
C PRO A 147 1.77 -22.77 8.33
N ASP A 148 1.95 -23.13 7.05
CA ASP A 148 2.89 -22.42 6.16
C ASP A 148 2.38 -21.02 5.83
N ALA A 149 1.09 -20.88 5.52
CA ALA A 149 0.45 -19.60 5.25
C ALA A 149 0.58 -18.65 6.45
N ARG A 150 0.35 -19.16 7.67
CA ARG A 150 0.53 -18.39 8.90
C ARG A 150 1.98 -17.96 9.11
N THR A 151 2.94 -18.83 8.83
CA THR A 151 4.37 -18.54 8.97
C THR A 151 4.79 -17.46 7.97
N ILE A 152 4.37 -17.58 6.71
CA ILE A 152 4.61 -16.59 5.66
C ILE A 152 3.98 -15.25 6.02
N ALA A 153 2.72 -15.22 6.49
CA ALA A 153 2.06 -13.99 6.87
C ALA A 153 2.81 -13.25 7.99
N LYS A 154 3.25 -13.97 9.03
CA LYS A 154 4.05 -13.41 10.13
C LYS A 154 5.45 -12.92 9.72
N GLY A 155 6.00 -13.51 8.66
CA GLY A 155 7.29 -13.13 8.10
C GLY A 155 7.21 -11.92 7.17
N ARG A 156 6.00 -11.45 6.83
CA ARG A 156 5.80 -10.20 6.09
C ARG A 156 5.68 -9.04 7.07
N SER A 157 6.22 -7.90 6.68
CA SER A 157 6.06 -6.66 7.43
C SER A 157 5.66 -5.53 6.48
N LEU A 158 4.71 -4.71 6.91
CA LEU A 158 4.31 -3.48 6.25
C LEU A 158 4.19 -2.42 7.35
N TYR A 159 4.79 -1.24 7.16
CA TYR A 159 4.71 -0.14 8.14
C TYR A 159 5.17 -0.53 9.55
N LEU A 160 6.20 -1.38 9.63
CA LEU A 160 6.77 -1.94 10.87
C LEU A 160 5.82 -2.86 11.65
N GLU A 161 4.66 -3.17 11.09
CA GLU A 161 3.72 -4.14 11.64
C GLU A 161 3.95 -5.51 10.99
N ASN A 162 3.95 -6.57 11.81
CA ASN A 162 4.02 -7.94 11.28
C ASN A 162 2.66 -8.36 10.74
N GLY A 163 2.66 -9.00 9.58
CA GLY A 163 1.46 -9.55 8.97
C GLY A 163 0.85 -10.71 9.76
N TYR A 164 -0.41 -10.99 9.48
CA TYR A 164 -1.15 -12.12 10.01
C TYR A 164 -2.17 -12.59 8.97
N LEU A 165 -2.67 -13.83 9.12
CA LEU A 165 -3.79 -14.29 8.30
C LEU A 165 -5.04 -13.48 8.67
N ALA A 166 -5.74 -12.95 7.67
CA ALA A 166 -6.89 -12.08 7.87
C ALA A 166 -7.94 -12.73 8.80
N ASN A 167 -8.44 -11.95 9.75
CA ASN A 167 -9.57 -12.32 10.60
C ASN A 167 -10.76 -11.47 10.17
N ILE A 168 -11.67 -12.05 9.38
CA ILE A 168 -12.81 -11.34 8.81
C ILE A 168 -13.89 -11.20 9.87
N THR A 169 -14.11 -9.98 10.37
CA THR A 169 -15.01 -9.71 11.51
C THR A 169 -16.27 -8.95 11.13
N SER A 170 -16.40 -8.50 9.88
CA SER A 170 -17.58 -7.77 9.39
C SER A 170 -18.02 -8.21 8.00
N ALA A 171 -19.29 -7.95 7.67
CA ALA A 171 -19.83 -8.18 6.33
C ALA A 171 -19.21 -7.25 5.28
N GLN A 172 -18.84 -6.01 5.66
CA GLN A 172 -18.12 -5.10 4.77
C GLN A 172 -16.73 -5.63 4.42
N GLU A 173 -15.99 -6.14 5.42
CA GLU A 173 -14.68 -6.74 5.22
C GLU A 173 -14.76 -8.01 4.36
N ASN A 174 -15.78 -8.85 4.58
CA ASN A 174 -16.02 -10.04 3.74
C ASN A 174 -16.38 -9.70 2.29
N ALA A 175 -17.01 -8.55 2.04
CA ALA A 175 -17.29 -8.10 0.67
C ALA A 175 -16.05 -7.50 -0.01
N PHE A 176 -15.05 -7.10 0.77
CA PHE A 176 -13.80 -6.54 0.28
C PHE A 176 -12.75 -7.60 -0.07
N VAL A 177 -12.59 -8.64 0.76
CA VAL A 177 -11.59 -9.72 0.61
C VAL A 177 -12.07 -10.79 -0.37
#